data_AF-A0A834Z6Q1-F1
#
_entry.id   AF-A0A834Z6Q1-F1
#
_cell.length_a   1.000
_cell.length_b   1.000
_cell.length_c   1.000
_cell.angle_alpha   90.00
_cell.angle_beta   90.00
_cell.angle_gamma   90.00
#
_symmetry.space_group_name_H-M   'P 1'
#
loop_
_entity.id
_entity.type
_entity.pdbx_description
1 polymer ?
#
loop_
_entity_poly.entity_id
_entity_poly.type
_entity_poly.pdbx_seq_one_letter_code
_entity_poly.pdbx_strand_id
1 'polypeptide(L)'
;MMTKGYAWIIMDGLSSMLDLMTPSTIDSMQGVLGIKPYILRSKDLEDVEMRWKRELLLKDPYNKMNELNLFGIRAYDTTCWALAMVVERVGPINYHFLKPQTSENLTDLATLGTSEMGPRILKSILNNSFEGLSGEFHLVEGQLQPSAFQILNMIAKGERVIRYWTPMKGLLQELDVAKIVAYSTSMANLRKPIWLGNSITKPQGWAISTEGNTLRIGVPVKEGFTEFVEVKWDSQTNNTAYIGGFSMDVFCGVFGGLPFAVNPQFKAYANVNGSSAGVMMTLFPRFIFIRYVVHSF
;
A
#
# COMPACT_ATOMS: atom_id res chain seq x y z
N MET A 1 13.46 -3.66 -17.23
CA MET A 1 12.38 -2.85 -16.63
C MET A 1 12.95 -1.72 -15.77
N MET A 2 13.89 -1.96 -14.86
CA MET A 2 14.68 -0.87 -14.22
C MET A 2 15.90 -0.46 -15.08
N THR A 3 15.68 0.16 -16.24
CA THR A 3 16.76 0.60 -17.14
C THR A 3 16.75 2.11 -17.37
N LYS A 4 17.90 2.68 -17.76
CA LYS A 4 18.01 4.11 -18.10
C LYS A 4 16.97 4.46 -19.18
N GLY A 5 16.28 5.59 -19.00
CA GLY A 5 15.21 6.04 -19.90
C GLY A 5 13.79 5.67 -19.45
N TYR A 6 13.62 5.01 -18.30
CA TYR A 6 12.31 4.76 -17.69
C TYR A 6 12.16 5.46 -16.34
N ALA A 7 10.93 5.81 -15.99
CA ALA A 7 10.54 6.34 -14.69
C ALA A 7 9.54 5.40 -14.02
N TRP A 8 9.69 5.22 -12.71
CA TRP A 8 8.81 4.39 -11.89
C TRP A 8 8.23 5.22 -10.77
N ILE A 9 6.93 5.06 -10.51
CA ILE A 9 6.21 5.74 -9.45
C ILE A 9 5.57 4.68 -8.54
N ILE A 10 5.74 4.81 -7.23
CA ILE A 10 5.08 3.98 -6.23
C ILE A 10 4.10 4.82 -5.40
N MET A 11 2.98 4.19 -5.06
CA MET A 11 1.94 4.80 -4.23
C MET A 11 2.23 4.61 -2.74
N ASP A 12 1.54 5.39 -1.93
CA ASP A 12 1.67 5.49 -0.47
C ASP A 12 1.62 4.16 0.27
N GLY A 13 0.85 3.19 -0.21
CA GLY A 13 0.82 1.84 0.36
C GLY A 13 2.19 1.18 0.38
N LEU A 14 3.00 1.33 -0.68
CA LEU A 14 4.33 0.72 -0.79
C LEU A 14 5.41 1.63 -0.22
N SER A 15 5.36 2.94 -0.48
CA SER A 15 6.35 3.90 0.05
C SER A 15 6.31 4.02 1.56
N SER A 16 5.15 3.82 2.19
CA SER A 16 5.05 3.78 3.66
C SER A 16 5.68 2.53 4.29
N MET A 17 5.99 1.51 3.48
CA MET A 17 6.60 0.24 3.93
C MET A 17 8.10 0.16 3.68
N LEU A 18 8.72 1.19 3.12
CA LEU A 18 10.15 1.16 2.76
C LEU A 18 11.06 0.94 3.97
N ASP A 19 10.67 1.48 5.14
CA ASP A 19 11.38 1.30 6.41
C ASP A 19 11.42 -0.18 6.86
N LEU A 20 10.57 -1.04 6.28
CA LEU A 20 10.53 -2.49 6.53
C LEU A 20 11.39 -3.29 5.55
N MET A 21 11.84 -2.66 4.46
CA MET A 21 12.55 -3.35 3.40
C MET A 21 14.04 -3.43 3.70
N THR A 22 14.71 -4.45 3.17
CA THR A 22 16.16 -4.56 3.29
C THR A 22 16.85 -3.44 2.51
N PRO A 23 18.04 -2.97 2.95
CA PRO A 23 18.78 -1.96 2.20
C PRO A 23 19.09 -2.37 0.74
N SER A 24 19.29 -3.67 0.48
CA SER A 24 19.46 -4.21 -0.88
C SER A 24 18.21 -4.05 -1.75
N THR A 25 17.04 -4.17 -1.15
CA THR A 25 15.75 -3.95 -1.82
C THR A 25 15.60 -2.49 -2.21
N ILE A 26 15.85 -1.57 -1.27
CA ILE A 26 15.77 -0.13 -1.51
C ILE A 26 16.79 0.29 -2.59
N ASP A 27 18.00 -0.27 -2.55
CA ASP A 27 19.05 -0.01 -3.55
C ASP A 27 18.62 -0.42 -4.96
N SER A 28 17.89 -1.53 -5.09
CA SER A 28 17.31 -1.96 -6.38
C SER A 28 16.23 -1.01 -6.92
N MET A 29 15.65 -0.16 -6.06
CA MET A 29 14.62 0.82 -6.39
C MET A 29 15.22 2.20 -6.75
N GLN A 30 16.53 2.30 -6.96
CA GLN A 30 17.17 3.56 -7.33
C GLN A 30 16.43 4.25 -8.49
N GLY A 31 16.12 5.53 -8.34
CA GLY A 31 15.43 6.32 -9.35
C GLY A 31 13.91 6.19 -9.38
N VAL A 32 13.32 5.37 -8.51
CA VAL A 32 11.87 5.34 -8.26
C VAL A 32 11.44 6.62 -7.54
N LEU A 33 10.28 7.15 -7.93
CA LEU A 33 9.57 8.21 -7.21
C LEU A 33 8.48 7.60 -6.34
N GLY A 34 8.29 8.11 -5.13
CA GLY A 34 7.25 7.65 -4.22
C GLY A 34 6.49 8.81 -3.60
N ILE A 35 5.30 8.52 -3.07
CA ILE A 35 4.53 9.46 -2.24
C ILE A 35 4.33 8.85 -0.85
N LYS A 36 4.64 9.55 0.23
CA LYS A 36 4.49 9.03 1.61
C LYS A 36 3.67 10.03 2.42
N PRO A 37 2.65 9.61 3.19
CA PRO A 37 1.94 10.51 4.10
C PRO A 37 2.94 11.20 5.02
N TYR A 38 2.84 12.51 5.13
CA TYR A 38 3.67 13.29 6.05
C TYR A 38 3.03 13.26 7.44
N ILE A 39 3.82 12.87 8.44
CA ILE A 39 3.47 13.03 9.85
C ILE A 39 4.27 14.21 10.39
N LEU A 40 3.56 15.17 11.01
CA LEU A 40 4.20 16.29 11.68
C LEU A 40 4.88 15.79 12.96
N ARG A 41 6.15 16.17 13.15
CA ARG A 41 6.88 15.87 14.38
C ARG A 41 6.31 16.70 15.53
N SER A 42 5.79 16.01 16.55
CA SER A 42 5.29 16.59 17.79
C SER A 42 6.05 16.00 18.99
N LYS A 43 6.02 16.72 20.12
CA LYS A 43 6.61 16.22 21.37
C LYS A 43 5.98 14.91 21.82
N ASP A 44 4.65 14.78 21.68
CA ASP A 44 3.93 13.56 22.04
C ASP A 44 4.37 12.36 21.21
N LEU A 45 4.63 12.57 19.90
CA LEU A 45 5.16 11.52 19.04
C LEU A 45 6.58 11.12 19.44
N GLU A 46 7.45 12.10 19.73
CA GLU A 46 8.81 11.83 20.21
C GLU A 46 8.79 11.04 21.53
N ASP A 47 7.92 11.41 22.47
CA ASP A 47 7.76 10.73 23.76
C ASP A 47 7.26 9.28 23.59
N VAL A 48 6.31 9.05 22.68
CA VAL A 48 5.82 7.70 22.37
C VAL A 48 6.90 6.86 21.69
N GLU A 49 7.64 7.42 20.73
CA GLU A 49 8.75 6.73 20.08
C GLU A 49 9.87 6.38 21.08
N MET A 50 10.20 7.26 22.02
CA MET A 50 11.18 6.98 23.08
C MET A 50 10.73 5.87 24.01
N ARG A 51 9.45 5.87 24.44
CA ARG A 51 8.88 4.78 25.25
C ARG A 51 8.87 3.47 24.48
N TRP A 52 8.46 3.49 23.22
CA TRP A 52 8.46 2.32 22.34
C TRP A 52 9.86 1.72 22.19
N LYS A 53 10.87 2.56 21.91
CA LYS A 53 12.28 2.16 21.84
C LYS A 53 12.76 1.49 23.12
N ARG A 54 12.44 2.08 24.28
CA ARG A 54 12.82 1.52 25.59
C ARG A 54 12.19 0.15 25.82
N GLU A 55 10.88 0.02 25.60
CA GLU A 55 10.16 -1.24 25.81
C GLU A 55 10.61 -2.36 24.86
N LEU A 56 10.92 -2.03 23.60
CA LEU A 56 11.45 -3.00 22.65
C LEU A 56 12.83 -3.52 23.07
N LEU A 57 13.74 -2.63 23.47
CA LEU A 57 15.08 -3.03 23.92
C LEU A 57 15.05 -3.90 25.18
N LEU A 58 14.07 -3.71 26.07
CA LEU A 58 13.87 -4.57 27.23
C LEU A 58 13.37 -5.97 26.86
N LYS A 59 12.52 -6.09 25.83
CA LYS A 59 11.94 -7.36 25.39
C LYS A 59 12.85 -8.16 24.46
N ASP A 60 13.52 -7.47 23.55
CA ASP A 60 14.43 -8.07 22.57
C ASP A 60 15.60 -7.12 22.28
N PRO A 61 16.75 -7.30 22.96
CA PRO A 61 17.95 -6.48 22.77
C PRO A 61 18.56 -6.57 21.36
N TYR A 62 18.20 -7.58 20.57
CA TYR A 62 18.77 -7.83 19.24
C TYR A 62 17.84 -7.38 18.11
N ASN A 63 16.65 -6.85 18.45
CA ASN A 63 15.74 -6.34 17.45
C ASN A 63 16.37 -5.14 16.74
N LYS A 64 16.47 -5.23 15.41
CA LYS A 64 16.98 -4.13 14.56
C LYS A 64 15.91 -3.09 14.26
N MET A 65 14.65 -3.41 14.52
CA MET A 65 13.49 -2.60 14.20
C MET A 65 13.20 -1.66 15.37
N ASN A 66 14.08 -0.68 15.55
CA ASN A 66 14.05 0.23 16.69
C ASN A 66 13.12 1.42 16.48
N GLU A 67 12.50 1.57 15.32
CA GLU A 67 11.72 2.78 14.99
C GLU A 67 10.27 2.44 14.70
N LEU A 68 9.38 3.28 15.23
CA LEU A 68 7.95 3.19 14.99
C LEU A 68 7.66 3.70 13.58
N ASN A 69 7.17 2.85 12.69
CA ASN A 69 6.81 3.25 11.33
C ASN A 69 5.41 3.91 11.29
N LEU A 70 5.03 4.45 10.12
CA LEU A 70 3.71 5.07 9.90
C LEU A 70 2.55 4.17 10.38
N PHE A 71 2.62 2.86 10.10
CA PHE A 71 1.56 1.92 10.47
C PHE A 71 1.47 1.74 11.98
N GLY A 72 2.60 1.70 12.69
CA GLY A 72 2.64 1.65 14.15
C GLY A 72 2.04 2.91 14.78
N ILE A 73 2.35 4.08 14.23
CA ILE A 73 1.77 5.36 14.68
C ILE A 73 0.25 5.36 14.47
N ARG A 74 -0.22 4.95 13.28
CA ARG A 74 -1.66 4.85 12.98
C ARG A 74 -2.36 3.80 13.82
N ALA A 75 -1.70 2.68 14.11
CA ALA A 75 -2.23 1.67 15.01
C ALA A 75 -2.45 2.26 16.40
N TYR A 76 -1.48 3.00 16.94
CA TYR A 76 -1.62 3.68 18.23
C TYR A 76 -2.82 4.64 18.24
N ASP A 77 -2.94 5.52 17.26
CA ASP A 77 -4.08 6.44 17.17
C ASP A 77 -5.41 5.70 17.05
N THR A 78 -5.45 4.61 16.28
CA THR A 78 -6.68 3.84 16.07
C THR A 78 -7.07 3.05 17.32
N THR A 79 -6.15 2.32 17.93
CA THR A 79 -6.45 1.38 19.02
C THR A 79 -6.48 2.05 20.39
N CYS A 80 -5.55 2.98 20.66
CA CYS A 80 -5.45 3.61 21.97
C CYS A 80 -6.38 4.82 22.10
N TRP A 81 -6.60 5.56 21.02
CA TRP A 81 -7.44 6.76 21.04
C TRP A 81 -8.80 6.51 20.40
N ALA A 82 -8.84 6.24 19.09
CA ALA A 82 -10.10 6.20 18.36
C ALA A 82 -11.08 5.17 18.94
N LEU A 83 -10.61 3.95 19.21
CA LEU A 83 -11.43 2.90 19.80
C LEU A 83 -11.84 3.20 21.25
N ALA A 84 -10.94 3.74 22.07
CA ALA A 84 -11.25 4.12 23.45
C ALA A 84 -12.37 5.17 23.50
N MET A 85 -12.25 6.24 22.71
CA MET A 85 -13.29 7.27 22.60
C MET A 85 -14.62 6.72 22.09
N VAL A 86 -14.58 5.79 21.14
CA VAL A 86 -15.80 5.14 20.63
C VAL A 86 -16.48 4.35 21.73
N VAL A 87 -15.74 3.55 22.50
CA VAL A 87 -16.29 2.76 23.61
C VAL A 87 -16.89 3.67 24.68
N GLU A 88 -16.20 4.75 25.06
CA GLU A 88 -16.71 5.73 26.02
C GLU A 88 -18.00 6.41 25.54
N ARG A 89 -18.09 6.77 24.24
CA ARG A 89 -19.29 7.41 23.68
C ARG A 89 -20.48 6.47 23.53
N VAL A 90 -20.23 5.22 23.15
CA VAL A 90 -21.30 4.24 22.92
C VAL A 90 -21.91 3.75 24.24
N GLY A 91 -21.14 3.85 25.34
CA GLY A 91 -21.56 3.46 26.67
C GLY A 91 -21.61 1.93 26.84
N PRO A 92 -22.41 1.42 27.79
CA PRO A 92 -22.49 -0.02 28.05
C PRO A 92 -22.82 -0.82 26.80
N ILE A 93 -21.95 -1.77 26.45
CA ILE A 93 -22.10 -2.62 25.29
C ILE A 93 -23.02 -3.78 25.67
N ASN A 94 -24.22 -3.80 25.09
CA ASN A 94 -25.06 -5.00 25.07
C ASN A 94 -24.61 -5.92 23.94
N TYR A 95 -24.20 -7.14 24.28
CA TYR A 95 -23.71 -8.16 23.35
C TYR A 95 -24.83 -8.95 22.66
N HIS A 96 -25.97 -8.30 22.37
CA HIS A 96 -27.08 -8.98 21.73
C HIS A 96 -26.85 -9.10 20.22
N PHE A 97 -27.02 -10.32 19.70
CA PHE A 97 -26.89 -10.64 18.28
C PHE A 97 -28.24 -11.14 17.78
N LEU A 98 -28.74 -10.47 16.74
CA LEU A 98 -29.93 -10.91 16.03
C LEU A 98 -29.55 -12.09 15.14
N LYS A 99 -30.14 -13.26 15.44
CA LYS A 99 -29.98 -14.43 14.58
C LYS A 99 -30.86 -14.28 13.34
N PRO A 100 -30.37 -14.67 12.15
CA PRO A 100 -31.20 -14.71 10.95
C PRO A 100 -32.39 -15.68 11.16
N GLN A 101 -33.60 -15.26 10.75
CA GLN A 101 -34.85 -16.02 10.97
C GLN A 101 -35.11 -17.13 9.93
N THR A 102 -34.13 -17.51 9.11
CA THR A 102 -34.33 -18.46 8.01
C THR A 102 -33.83 -19.86 8.38
N SER A 103 -34.77 -20.82 8.46
CA SER A 103 -34.46 -22.24 8.44
C SER A 103 -34.40 -22.71 6.99
N GLU A 104 -33.20 -22.91 6.45
CA GLU A 104 -32.88 -23.96 5.47
C GLU A 104 -31.43 -23.79 4.99
N ASN A 105 -30.61 -24.83 5.23
CA ASN A 105 -29.30 -25.09 4.62
C ASN A 105 -28.41 -23.87 4.31
N LEU A 106 -28.25 -22.99 5.31
CA LEU A 106 -27.29 -21.90 5.23
C LEU A 106 -25.88 -22.44 5.43
N THR A 107 -24.93 -21.96 4.61
CA THR A 107 -23.50 -22.13 4.89
C THR A 107 -23.18 -21.50 6.25
N ASP A 108 -22.15 -22.00 6.94
CA ASP A 108 -21.80 -21.61 8.31
C ASP A 108 -21.70 -20.07 8.49
N LEU A 109 -21.23 -19.36 7.45
CA LEU A 109 -21.14 -17.90 7.40
C LEU A 109 -22.50 -17.18 7.44
N ALA A 110 -23.53 -17.74 6.78
CA ALA A 110 -24.86 -17.17 6.74
C ALA A 110 -25.66 -17.41 8.04
N THR A 111 -25.11 -18.18 9.00
CA THR A 111 -25.67 -18.33 10.34
C THR A 111 -25.18 -17.27 11.34
N LEU A 112 -24.19 -16.46 10.97
CA LEU A 112 -23.66 -15.41 11.84
C LEU A 112 -24.73 -14.36 12.16
N GLY A 113 -24.97 -14.15 13.45
CA GLY A 113 -25.89 -13.12 13.92
C GLY A 113 -25.34 -11.71 13.69
N THR A 114 -26.22 -10.75 13.42
CA THR A 114 -25.84 -9.33 13.32
C THR A 114 -25.87 -8.68 14.69
N SER A 115 -24.78 -8.02 15.09
CA SER A 115 -24.75 -7.28 16.35
C SER A 115 -25.64 -6.05 16.27
N GLU A 116 -26.54 -5.89 17.24
CA GLU A 116 -27.35 -4.66 17.37
C GLU A 116 -26.50 -3.43 17.69
N MET A 117 -25.34 -3.65 18.30
CA MET A 117 -24.40 -2.59 18.65
C MET A 117 -23.52 -2.16 17.46
N GLY A 118 -23.32 -3.05 16.48
CA GLY A 118 -22.47 -2.82 15.31
C GLY A 118 -22.72 -1.48 14.62
N PRO A 119 -23.97 -1.14 14.25
CA PRO A 119 -24.28 0.16 13.62
C PRO A 119 -23.97 1.37 14.50
N ARG A 120 -24.16 1.28 15.82
CA ARG A 120 -23.85 2.36 16.77
C ARG A 120 -22.35 2.57 16.88
N ILE A 121 -21.59 1.49 16.97
CA ILE A 121 -20.11 1.51 16.98
C ILE A 121 -19.60 2.09 15.66
N LEU A 122 -20.08 1.59 14.53
CA LEU A 122 -19.67 2.07 13.20
C LEU A 122 -19.94 3.57 13.05
N LYS A 123 -21.14 4.03 13.42
CA LYS A 123 -21.47 5.47 13.40
C LYS A 123 -20.53 6.29 14.28
N SER A 124 -20.18 5.77 15.46
CA SER A 124 -19.25 6.44 16.37
C SER A 124 -17.83 6.50 15.81
N ILE A 125 -17.35 5.41 15.16
CA ILE A 125 -16.04 5.35 14.48
C ILE A 125 -15.97 6.38 13.35
N LEU A 126 -16.98 6.39 12.46
CA LEU A 126 -17.01 7.27 11.29
C LEU A 126 -17.11 8.76 11.68
N ASN A 127 -17.79 9.06 12.79
CA ASN A 127 -17.93 10.43 13.29
C ASN A 127 -16.82 10.81 14.28
N ASN A 128 -15.77 9.98 14.43
CA ASN A 128 -14.69 10.29 15.33
C ASN A 128 -13.72 11.30 14.69
N SER A 129 -13.36 12.33 15.46
CA SER A 129 -12.42 13.37 15.05
C SER A 129 -11.61 13.81 16.25
N PHE A 130 -10.28 13.75 16.15
CA PHE A 130 -9.36 14.13 17.21
C PHE A 130 -7.95 14.37 16.65
N GLU A 131 -7.10 15.03 17.44
CA GLU A 131 -5.67 15.15 17.12
C GLU A 131 -4.92 13.96 17.72
N GLY A 132 -4.35 13.11 16.86
CA GLY A 132 -3.51 11.97 17.23
C GLY A 132 -2.05 12.20 16.89
N LEU A 133 -1.22 11.18 17.09
CA LEU A 133 0.21 11.23 16.77
C LEU A 133 0.49 11.35 15.27
N SER A 134 -0.39 10.82 14.44
CA SER A 134 -0.31 10.92 12.97
C SER A 134 -0.93 12.21 12.41
N GLY A 135 -1.41 13.12 13.28
CA GLY A 135 -2.12 14.35 12.94
C GLY A 135 -3.61 14.25 13.22
N GLU A 136 -4.41 15.05 12.51
CA GLU A 136 -5.87 14.99 12.62
C GLU A 136 -6.39 13.63 12.15
N PHE A 137 -6.97 12.87 13.07
CA PHE A 137 -7.69 11.65 12.78
C PHE A 137 -9.11 12.01 12.38
N HIS A 138 -9.42 11.84 11.09
CA HIS A 138 -10.77 12.00 10.57
C HIS A 138 -10.98 11.04 9.39
N LEU A 139 -12.12 10.34 9.39
CA LEU A 139 -12.47 9.37 8.35
C LEU A 139 -13.47 10.00 7.37
N VAL A 140 -13.04 10.19 6.13
CA VAL A 140 -13.91 10.59 5.02
C VAL A 140 -14.23 9.33 4.22
N GLU A 141 -15.51 9.00 4.10
CA GLU A 141 -15.98 7.77 3.42
C GLU A 141 -15.31 6.48 3.97
N GLY A 142 -15.03 6.47 5.29
CA GLY A 142 -14.36 5.35 5.96
C GLY A 142 -12.84 5.29 5.77
N GLN A 143 -12.23 6.29 5.12
CA GLN A 143 -10.79 6.35 4.89
C GLN A 143 -10.14 7.53 5.63
N LEU A 144 -9.00 7.25 6.27
CA LEU A 144 -8.18 8.27 6.91
C LEU A 144 -7.52 9.15 5.87
N GLN A 145 -7.67 10.47 6.00
CA GLN A 145 -7.13 11.44 5.05
C GLN A 145 -5.81 12.03 5.55
N PRO A 146 -4.67 11.84 4.84
CA PRO A 146 -3.44 12.53 5.17
C PRO A 146 -3.55 14.04 4.91
N SER A 147 -3.09 14.86 5.85
CA SER A 147 -3.06 16.33 5.70
C SER A 147 -2.04 16.79 4.67
N ALA A 148 -0.95 16.04 4.52
CA ALA A 148 0.15 16.32 3.60
C ALA A 148 0.82 15.03 3.13
N PHE A 149 1.48 15.11 1.97
CA PHE A 149 2.31 14.05 1.42
C PHE A 149 3.74 14.55 1.21
N GLN A 150 4.70 13.66 1.37
CA GLN A 150 6.08 13.81 0.96
C GLN A 150 6.27 13.14 -0.41
N ILE A 151 6.90 13.84 -1.33
CA ILE A 151 7.34 13.28 -2.62
C ILE A 151 8.79 12.86 -2.45
N LEU A 152 9.04 11.57 -2.61
CA LEU A 152 10.31 10.92 -2.35
C LEU A 152 10.96 10.47 -3.66
N ASN A 153 12.28 10.45 -3.68
CA ASN A 153 13.10 9.81 -4.70
C ASN A 153 14.08 8.85 -4.04
N MET A 154 14.08 7.61 -4.49
CA MET A 154 14.97 6.57 -3.97
C MET A 154 16.37 6.76 -4.54
N ILE A 155 17.36 6.86 -3.67
CA ILE A 155 18.76 7.05 -4.04
C ILE A 155 19.62 6.12 -3.20
N ALA A 156 20.27 5.16 -3.87
CA ALA A 156 21.07 4.13 -3.23
C ALA A 156 20.29 3.47 -2.07
N LYS A 157 20.84 3.48 -0.86
CA LYS A 157 20.26 2.82 0.32
C LYS A 157 19.21 3.65 1.07
N GLY A 158 18.74 4.77 0.52
CA GLY A 158 17.87 5.67 1.26
C GLY A 158 16.89 6.48 0.42
N GLU A 159 16.12 7.28 1.13
CA GLU A 159 15.07 8.14 0.59
C GLU A 159 15.54 9.59 0.55
N ARG A 160 15.20 10.30 -0.52
CA ARG A 160 15.38 11.75 -0.62
C ARG A 160 14.05 12.44 -0.83
N VAL A 161 13.67 13.30 0.12
CA VAL A 161 12.51 14.18 -0.04
C VAL A 161 12.83 15.25 -1.10
N ILE A 162 11.97 15.31 -2.12
CA ILE A 162 12.02 16.32 -3.19
C ILE A 162 11.13 17.52 -2.86
N ARG A 163 9.91 17.25 -2.39
CA ARG A 163 8.84 18.22 -2.17
C ARG A 163 7.82 17.67 -1.18
N TYR A 164 6.95 18.56 -0.71
CA TYR A 164 5.71 18.22 -0.04
C TYR A 164 4.53 18.61 -0.91
N TRP A 165 3.37 17.99 -0.66
CA TRP A 165 2.12 18.36 -1.30
C TRP A 165 1.01 18.41 -0.26
N THR A 166 0.15 19.42 -0.34
CA THR A 166 -1.10 19.49 0.44
C THR A 166 -2.28 19.81 -0.46
N PRO A 167 -3.50 19.36 -0.10
CA PRO A 167 -4.70 19.66 -0.87
C PRO A 167 -4.93 21.18 -1.04
N MET A 168 -4.64 21.98 -0.01
CA MET A 168 -4.92 23.42 0.00
C MET A 168 -3.84 24.27 -0.69
N LYS A 169 -2.56 23.87 -0.63
CA LYS A 169 -1.43 24.71 -1.11
C LYS A 169 -0.74 24.14 -2.34
N GLY A 170 -1.03 22.90 -2.75
CA GLY A 170 -0.35 22.24 -3.85
C GLY A 170 1.07 21.83 -3.46
N LEU A 171 2.04 22.02 -4.37
CA LEU A 171 3.45 21.64 -4.17
C LEU A 171 4.20 22.68 -3.33
N LEU A 172 4.83 22.21 -2.25
CA LEU A 172 5.57 23.01 -1.29
C LEU A 172 7.02 22.56 -1.18
N GLN A 173 7.94 23.52 -1.06
CA GLN A 173 9.35 23.22 -0.79
C GLN A 173 9.57 22.69 0.62
N GLU A 174 8.94 23.35 1.59
CA GLU A 174 8.97 23.02 3.01
C GLU A 174 7.53 23.15 3.53
N LEU A 175 7.19 22.32 4.51
CA LEU A 175 5.91 22.39 5.20
C LEU A 175 5.98 23.50 6.24
N ASP A 176 5.61 24.71 5.83
CA ASP A 176 5.22 25.76 6.76
C ASP A 176 3.69 25.81 6.82
N VAL A 177 3.15 25.26 7.91
CA VAL A 177 1.70 25.18 8.13
C VAL A 177 1.12 26.59 8.33
N ALA A 178 1.84 27.48 9.00
CA ALA A 178 1.38 28.82 9.35
C ALA A 178 1.38 29.81 8.17
N LYS A 179 2.26 29.60 7.19
CA LYS A 179 2.36 30.49 6.03
C LYS A 179 1.19 30.30 5.07
N ILE A 180 0.37 31.32 4.91
CA ILE A 180 -0.66 31.35 3.85
C ILE A 180 0.04 31.54 2.52
N VAL A 181 -0.10 30.56 1.63
CA VAL A 181 0.46 30.60 0.28
C VAL A 181 -0.66 30.23 -0.69
N ALA A 182 -0.71 30.91 -1.83
CA ALA A 182 -1.62 30.56 -2.91
C ALA A 182 -1.34 29.13 -3.40
N TYR A 183 -2.40 28.43 -3.85
CA TYR A 183 -2.26 27.11 -4.44
C TYR A 183 -1.30 27.16 -5.63
N SER A 184 -0.30 26.30 -5.64
CA SER A 184 0.72 26.27 -6.70
C SER A 184 1.09 24.84 -7.08
N THR A 185 1.18 24.59 -8.38
CA THR A 185 1.75 23.36 -8.96
C THR A 185 3.12 23.61 -9.58
N SER A 186 3.73 24.77 -9.27
CA SER A 186 5.00 25.18 -9.87
C SER A 186 6.12 24.21 -9.54
N MET A 187 6.78 23.74 -10.60
CA MET A 187 7.99 22.93 -10.51
C MET A 187 9.27 23.78 -10.40
N ALA A 188 9.13 25.12 -10.31
CA ALA A 188 10.27 26.01 -10.15
C ALA A 188 11.02 25.67 -8.84
N ASN A 189 12.36 25.68 -8.90
CA ASN A 189 13.23 25.39 -7.75
C ASN A 189 13.01 24.00 -7.10
N LEU A 190 12.46 23.04 -7.86
CA LEU A 190 12.33 21.66 -7.41
C LEU A 190 13.71 20.99 -7.40
N ARG A 191 14.01 20.25 -6.34
CA ARG A 191 15.16 19.35 -6.32
C ARG A 191 14.96 18.32 -7.43
N LYS A 192 15.79 18.35 -8.47
CA LYS A 192 15.64 17.46 -9.62
C LYS A 192 15.71 16.00 -9.16
N PRO A 193 14.73 15.15 -9.53
CA PRO A 193 14.81 13.71 -9.30
C PRO A 193 16.08 13.16 -9.93
N ILE A 194 16.72 12.23 -9.22
CA ILE A 194 17.80 11.42 -9.77
C ILE A 194 17.17 10.13 -10.26
N TRP A 195 17.30 9.88 -11.56
CA TRP A 195 16.80 8.69 -12.24
C TRP A 195 17.86 7.58 -12.25
N LEU A 196 17.45 6.38 -12.67
CA LEU A 196 18.34 5.25 -12.90
C LEU A 196 19.57 5.65 -13.72
N GLY A 197 20.75 5.24 -13.27
CA GLY A 197 22.04 5.60 -13.87
C GLY A 197 22.53 7.00 -13.52
N ASN A 198 22.11 7.55 -12.37
CA ASN A 198 22.51 8.87 -11.86
C ASN A 198 22.20 10.04 -12.81
N SER A 199 21.16 9.89 -13.64
CA SER A 199 20.73 10.92 -14.59
C SER A 199 19.78 11.90 -13.91
N ILE A 200 19.97 13.20 -14.11
CA ILE A 200 18.98 14.24 -13.76
C ILE A 200 18.05 14.58 -14.93
N THR A 201 18.36 14.04 -16.12
CA THR A 201 17.55 14.23 -17.32
C THR A 201 16.27 13.42 -17.18
N LYS A 202 15.12 14.09 -17.28
CA LYS A 202 13.80 13.45 -17.30
C LYS A 202 13.82 12.32 -18.33
N PRO A 203 13.47 11.08 -17.95
CA PRO A 203 13.28 10.00 -18.90
C PRO A 203 12.31 10.44 -19.99
N GLN A 204 12.59 10.11 -21.25
CA GLN A 204 11.53 10.17 -22.26
C GLN A 204 10.43 9.25 -21.75
N GLY A 205 9.28 9.84 -21.38
CA GLY A 205 8.12 9.07 -20.90
C GLY A 205 7.74 8.02 -21.93
N TRP A 206 6.98 7.00 -21.52
CA TRP A 206 6.51 5.88 -22.35
C TRP A 206 7.25 5.74 -23.68
N ALA A 207 8.49 5.25 -23.65
CA ALA A 207 9.05 4.66 -24.84
C ALA A 207 8.12 3.50 -25.18
N ILE A 208 7.32 3.65 -26.24
CA ILE A 208 6.70 2.51 -26.92
C ILE A 208 7.85 1.52 -27.06
N SER A 209 7.71 0.33 -26.48
CA SER A 209 8.74 -0.69 -26.58
C SER A 209 8.87 -1.02 -28.06
N THR A 210 9.80 -0.34 -28.72
CA THR A 210 10.20 -0.62 -30.09
C THR A 210 10.88 -1.96 -30.02
N GLU A 211 10.07 -2.98 -30.29
CA GLU A 211 10.40 -4.36 -30.60
C GLU A 211 11.29 -5.09 -29.57
N GLY A 212 10.66 -5.97 -28.79
CA GLY A 212 11.37 -7.06 -28.07
C GLY A 212 11.10 -7.18 -26.56
N ASN A 213 10.56 -6.15 -25.90
CA ASN A 213 10.29 -6.18 -24.46
C ASN A 213 8.78 -6.27 -24.17
N THR A 214 8.22 -7.48 -24.24
CA THR A 214 6.85 -7.78 -23.79
C THR A 214 6.73 -7.61 -22.27
N LEU A 215 5.65 -6.96 -21.81
CA LEU A 215 5.34 -6.86 -20.39
C LEU A 215 5.16 -8.27 -19.80
N ARG A 216 5.93 -8.64 -18.78
CA ARG A 216 5.78 -9.95 -18.12
C ARG A 216 5.00 -9.82 -16.83
N ILE A 217 3.98 -10.65 -16.66
CA ILE A 217 3.10 -10.66 -15.50
C ILE A 217 3.26 -12.01 -14.80
N GLY A 218 3.66 -11.98 -13.52
CA GLY A 218 3.78 -13.18 -12.71
C GLY A 218 2.43 -13.55 -12.11
N VAL A 219 1.96 -14.77 -12.38
CA VAL A 219 0.68 -15.28 -11.87
C VAL A 219 0.94 -16.32 -10.79
N PRO A 220 0.52 -16.07 -9.53
CA PRO A 220 0.79 -16.99 -8.44
C PRO A 220 0.05 -18.30 -8.63
N VAL A 221 0.72 -19.41 -8.38
CA VAL A 221 0.06 -20.72 -8.29
C VAL A 221 -0.57 -20.84 -6.90
N LYS A 222 -1.87 -21.10 -6.85
CA LYS A 222 -2.61 -21.34 -5.61
C LYS A 222 -3.28 -22.72 -5.66
N GLU A 223 -3.25 -23.41 -4.53
CA GLU A 223 -4.07 -24.59 -4.28
C GLU A 223 -5.40 -24.11 -3.68
N GLY A 224 -6.50 -24.27 -4.43
CA GLY A 224 -7.84 -23.79 -4.07
C GLY A 224 -8.22 -22.42 -4.67
N PHE A 225 -9.53 -22.20 -4.85
CA PHE A 225 -10.13 -21.02 -5.50
C PHE A 225 -9.65 -20.78 -6.94
N THR A 226 -9.66 -21.82 -7.77
CA THR A 226 -9.22 -21.76 -9.17
C THR A 226 -10.12 -20.89 -10.04
N GLU A 227 -11.31 -20.55 -9.56
CA GLU A 227 -12.23 -19.61 -10.22
C GLU A 227 -11.62 -18.21 -10.34
N PHE A 228 -10.79 -17.79 -9.37
CA PHE A 228 -10.14 -16.48 -9.39
C PHE A 228 -8.85 -16.45 -10.19
N VAL A 229 -8.00 -17.47 -10.03
CA VAL A 229 -6.73 -17.64 -10.75
C VAL A 229 -6.45 -19.14 -10.89
N GLU A 230 -6.31 -19.62 -12.12
CA GLU A 230 -6.00 -21.01 -12.44
C GLU A 230 -4.70 -21.06 -13.24
N VAL A 231 -3.79 -21.95 -12.83
CA VAL A 231 -2.56 -22.27 -13.56
C VAL A 231 -2.55 -23.77 -13.81
N LYS A 232 -2.61 -24.19 -15.08
CA LYS A 232 -2.42 -25.59 -15.47
C LYS A 232 -1.05 -25.77 -16.09
N TRP A 233 -0.41 -26.88 -15.72
CA TRP A 233 0.90 -27.27 -16.23
C TRP A 233 0.74 -28.23 -17.40
N ASP A 234 1.58 -28.05 -18.41
CA ASP A 234 1.72 -29.04 -19.48
C ASP A 234 2.53 -30.21 -18.94
N SER A 235 1.87 -31.37 -18.82
CA SER A 235 2.46 -32.61 -18.33
C SER A 235 3.70 -33.09 -19.10
N GLN A 236 3.92 -32.61 -20.34
CA GLN A 236 5.06 -33.03 -21.16
C GLN A 236 6.26 -32.07 -21.10
N THR A 237 6.02 -30.77 -20.90
CA THR A 237 7.07 -29.75 -20.96
C THR A 237 7.39 -29.11 -19.61
N ASN A 238 6.60 -29.42 -18.58
CA ASN A 238 6.62 -28.76 -17.26
C ASN A 238 6.55 -27.22 -17.35
N ASN A 239 6.08 -26.70 -18.49
CA ASN A 239 5.80 -25.29 -18.73
C ASN A 239 4.31 -25.01 -18.47
N THR A 240 3.97 -23.74 -18.32
CA THR A 240 2.58 -23.35 -18.10
C THR A 240 1.75 -23.59 -19.35
N ALA A 241 0.81 -24.55 -19.29
CA ALA A 241 -0.13 -24.86 -20.37
C ALA A 241 -1.25 -23.82 -20.48
N TYR A 242 -1.73 -23.36 -19.33
CA TYR A 242 -2.87 -22.44 -19.25
C TYR A 242 -2.75 -21.56 -18.01
N ILE A 243 -3.06 -20.28 -18.19
CA ILE A 243 -3.26 -19.32 -17.11
C ILE A 243 -4.60 -18.64 -17.38
N GLY A 244 -5.50 -18.65 -16.41
CA GLY A 244 -6.82 -18.04 -16.54
C GLY A 244 -7.49 -17.78 -15.19
N GLY A 245 -8.80 -17.55 -15.23
CA GLY A 245 -9.63 -17.24 -14.06
C GLY A 245 -10.12 -15.79 -14.06
N PHE A 246 -11.10 -15.49 -13.21
CA PHE A 246 -11.79 -14.20 -13.15
C PHE A 246 -10.85 -13.00 -13.10
N SER A 247 -9.77 -13.10 -12.33
CA SER A 247 -8.79 -12.02 -12.18
C SER A 247 -8.09 -11.71 -13.50
N MET A 248 -7.80 -12.75 -14.30
CA MET A 248 -7.18 -12.58 -15.61
C MET A 248 -8.14 -11.97 -16.62
N ASP A 249 -9.41 -12.37 -16.59
CA ASP A 249 -10.45 -11.80 -17.45
C ASP A 249 -10.68 -10.31 -17.17
N VAL A 250 -10.79 -9.93 -15.89
CA VAL A 250 -10.89 -8.52 -15.47
C VAL A 250 -9.66 -7.75 -15.93
N PHE A 251 -8.45 -8.30 -15.74
CA PHE A 251 -7.22 -7.66 -16.17
C PHE A 251 -7.18 -7.45 -17.68
N CYS A 252 -7.48 -8.48 -18.48
CA CYS A 252 -7.54 -8.39 -19.93
C CYS A 252 -8.62 -7.41 -20.41
N GLY A 253 -9.78 -7.37 -19.75
CA GLY A 253 -10.84 -6.40 -20.04
C GLY A 253 -10.39 -4.95 -19.81
N VAL A 254 -9.76 -4.67 -18.67
CA VAL A 254 -9.18 -3.35 -18.37
C VAL A 254 -8.06 -3.01 -19.36
N PHE A 255 -7.20 -3.98 -19.69
CA PHE A 255 -6.11 -3.78 -20.66
C PHE A 255 -6.62 -3.50 -22.08
N GLY A 256 -7.70 -4.16 -22.51
CA GLY A 256 -8.33 -3.91 -23.81
C GLY A 256 -8.94 -2.51 -23.93
N GLY A 257 -9.27 -1.87 -22.80
CA GLY A 257 -9.76 -0.49 -22.76
C GLY A 257 -8.65 0.57 -22.77
N LEU A 258 -7.37 0.19 -22.72
CA LEU A 258 -6.27 1.15 -22.74
C LEU A 258 -6.13 1.76 -24.13
N PRO A 259 -5.84 3.07 -24.24
CA PRO A 259 -5.72 3.76 -25.53
C PRO A 259 -4.41 3.41 -26.29
N PHE A 260 -3.71 2.35 -25.90
CA PHE A 260 -2.44 1.93 -26.48
C PHE A 260 -2.26 0.42 -26.41
N ALA A 261 -1.57 -0.14 -27.41
CA ALA A 261 -1.32 -1.57 -27.51
C ALA A 261 -0.21 -2.02 -26.53
N VAL A 262 -0.56 -2.90 -25.60
CA VAL A 262 0.40 -3.63 -24.76
C VAL A 262 0.16 -5.11 -24.94
N ASN A 263 1.23 -5.86 -25.20
CA ASN A 263 1.19 -7.32 -25.32
C ASN A 263 1.74 -7.95 -24.02
N PRO A 264 0.90 -8.24 -23.01
CA PRO A 264 1.34 -8.91 -21.81
C PRO A 264 1.65 -10.39 -22.07
N GLN A 265 2.70 -10.89 -21.43
CA GLN A 265 3.05 -12.30 -21.31
C GLN A 265 2.85 -12.73 -19.86
N PHE A 266 1.88 -13.62 -19.63
CA PHE A 266 1.66 -14.21 -18.32
C PHE A 266 2.63 -15.38 -18.11
N LYS A 267 3.20 -15.46 -16.91
CA LYS A 267 4.08 -16.56 -16.50
C LYS A 267 3.70 -17.02 -15.11
N ALA A 268 3.57 -18.33 -14.92
CA ALA A 268 3.36 -18.88 -13.59
C ALA A 268 4.53 -18.52 -12.66
N TYR A 269 4.20 -18.05 -11.47
CA TYR A 269 5.14 -17.82 -10.38
C TYR A 269 5.12 -19.04 -9.46
N ALA A 270 6.03 -19.98 -9.74
CA ALA A 270 6.10 -21.28 -9.11
C ALA A 270 7.56 -21.69 -8.83
N ASN A 271 7.74 -22.55 -7.84
CA ASN A 271 8.99 -23.24 -7.57
C ASN A 271 9.29 -24.26 -8.69
N VAL A 272 10.51 -24.80 -8.70
CA VAL A 272 10.97 -25.80 -9.69
C VAL A 272 10.07 -27.05 -9.71
N ASN A 273 9.41 -27.35 -8.60
CA ASN A 273 8.46 -28.47 -8.44
C ASN A 273 7.00 -28.10 -8.80
N GLY A 274 6.75 -26.91 -9.36
CA GLY A 274 5.41 -26.46 -9.77
C GLY A 274 4.52 -25.94 -8.63
N SER A 275 4.97 -26.02 -7.38
CA SER A 275 4.23 -25.47 -6.23
C SER A 275 4.39 -23.95 -6.13
N SER A 276 3.52 -23.30 -5.36
CA SER A 276 3.57 -21.84 -5.15
C SER A 276 4.94 -21.36 -4.67
N ALA A 277 5.54 -20.39 -5.35
CA ALA A 277 6.82 -19.77 -4.94
C ALA A 277 6.67 -18.72 -3.82
N GLY A 278 5.53 -18.73 -3.11
CA GLY A 278 5.26 -17.88 -1.94
C GLY A 278 4.16 -16.85 -2.16
N VAL A 279 3.81 -16.14 -1.08
CA VAL A 279 2.82 -15.06 -1.10
C VAL A 279 3.48 -13.76 -1.59
N MET A 280 2.67 -12.91 -2.22
CA MET A 280 2.88 -11.60 -2.89
C MET A 280 3.96 -10.62 -2.35
N MET A 281 4.60 -10.91 -1.22
CA MET A 281 5.52 -10.02 -0.53
C MET A 281 7.00 -10.24 -0.90
N THR A 282 7.35 -11.28 -1.67
CA THR A 282 8.73 -11.48 -2.14
C THR A 282 8.99 -10.82 -3.49
N LEU A 283 9.76 -9.72 -3.41
CA LEU A 283 10.20 -8.84 -4.48
C LEU A 283 10.86 -9.56 -5.67
N PHE A 284 10.52 -9.13 -6.89
CA PHE A 284 11.39 -9.26 -8.06
C PHE A 284 11.38 -8.00 -8.94
N PRO A 285 12.55 -7.52 -9.42
CA PRO A 285 12.69 -6.30 -10.24
C PRO A 285 12.23 -6.44 -11.71
N ARG A 286 11.48 -7.49 -12.06
CA ARG A 286 11.15 -7.87 -13.45
C ARG A 286 9.67 -8.10 -13.74
N PHE A 287 8.78 -7.92 -12.76
CA PHE A 287 7.35 -8.20 -12.92
C PHE A 287 6.50 -7.08 -12.33
N ILE A 288 5.41 -6.73 -13.00
CA ILE A 288 4.30 -6.00 -12.38
C ILE A 288 3.42 -7.05 -11.72
N PHE A 289 3.26 -6.96 -10.40
CA PHE A 289 2.35 -7.81 -9.64
C PHE A 289 1.10 -7.01 -9.26
N ILE A 290 -0.07 -7.53 -9.60
CA ILE A 290 -1.36 -6.87 -9.37
C ILE A 290 -1.89 -7.32 -8.01
N ARG A 291 -2.15 -6.36 -7.12
CA ARG A 291 -2.83 -6.61 -5.84
C ARG A 291 -4.31 -6.66 -6.11
N TYR A 292 -4.93 -7.83 -5.95
CA TYR A 292 -6.37 -7.92 -5.80
C TYR A 292 -6.69 -7.75 -4.31
N VAL A 293 -7.23 -6.59 -3.97
CA VAL A 293 -8.00 -6.45 -2.73
C VAL A 293 -9.42 -6.82 -3.11
N VAL A 294 -9.77 -8.10 -2.98
CA VAL A 294 -11.17 -8.51 -2.98
C VAL A 294 -11.71 -8.08 -1.62
N HIS A 295 -12.43 -6.96 -1.59
CA HIS A 295 -13.41 -6.76 -0.52
C HIS A 295 -14.55 -7.72 -0.85
N SER A 296 -14.61 -8.82 -0.10
CA SER A 296 -15.81 -9.64 -0.05
C SER A 296 -16.94 -8.74 0.44
N PHE A 297 -17.99 -8.61 -0.39
CA PHE A 297 -19.28 -8.11 0.04
C PHE A 297 -19.97 -9.15 0.94
#